data_AF-A0AAN6G862-F1
#
_entry.id   AF-A0AAN6G862-F1
#
_cell.length_a   1.000
_cell.length_b   1.000
_cell.length_c   1.000
_cell.angle_alpha   90.00
_cell.angle_beta   90.00
_cell.angle_gamma   90.00
#
_symmetry.space_group_name_H-M   'P 1'
#
loop_
_entity.id
_entity.type
_entity.pdbx_description
1 polymer ?
#
loop_
_entity_poly.entity_id
_entity_poly.type
_entity_poly.pdbx_seq_one_letter_code
_entity_poly.pdbx_strand_id
1 'polypeptide(L)'
;MLNDCAYWLISVPVEDGDTHRQYSELSTRLLADRNSASDFGQLHFPPLKAGTLESLIALSDDLPKHDSTFTQVISKIVDTLRNLLNNDEQALSQHVLVNEKALDEYMLDWAWNTRRYRVDRSLAEIIDAIAREVTSIDNVMKQKLNNYNVAKGQLQQLQRRQAGNLSSRSLADVVHKEDFVDTSSEYLETILVAIPQNLVKEWQTKYERLTSMVVPRSSRKIAQDSEFALFNVTVFKKVKEEFTQKFQVREFVWDDDIVEKQRDELEQASSAEKELWTELLRLSRTNFSEAYQALAHLKVIRAFTESVLRFGLPADYFGVTVK
;
A
#
# COMPACT_ATOMS: atom_id res chain seq x y z
N MET A 1 -11.71 10.10 -4.98
CA MET A 1 -11.06 11.04 -5.90
C MET A 1 -10.66 12.25 -5.06
N LEU A 2 -9.45 12.80 -5.21
CA LEU A 2 -9.19 14.17 -4.75
C LEU A 2 -10.07 15.08 -5.60
N ASN A 3 -11.32 15.29 -5.20
CA ASN A 3 -12.34 15.90 -6.05
C ASN A 3 -12.27 17.43 -6.08
N ASP A 4 -11.34 18.05 -5.34
CA ASP A 4 -11.33 19.50 -5.12
C ASP A 4 -10.02 20.20 -5.55
N CYS A 5 -9.14 19.55 -6.31
CA CYS A 5 -7.92 20.20 -6.86
C CYS A 5 -7.82 19.97 -8.37
N ALA A 6 -8.58 20.77 -9.12
CA ALA A 6 -8.32 20.96 -10.54
C ALA A 6 -7.35 22.13 -10.71
N TYR A 7 -6.44 22.01 -11.68
CA TYR A 7 -5.60 23.13 -12.11
C TYR A 7 -5.65 23.23 -13.63
N TRP A 8 -5.79 24.44 -14.13
CA TRP A 8 -5.74 24.79 -15.54
C TRP A 8 -4.41 25.46 -15.83
N LEU A 9 -3.62 24.88 -16.74
CA LEU A 9 -2.42 25.49 -17.28
C LEU A 9 -2.78 26.12 -18.62
N ILE A 10 -2.77 27.45 -18.67
CA ILE A 10 -3.19 28.23 -19.83
C ILE A 10 -1.98 28.98 -20.39
N SER A 11 -1.88 29.03 -21.71
CA SER A 11 -0.84 29.73 -22.44
C SER A 11 -1.44 30.56 -23.56
N VAL A 12 -0.94 31.79 -23.73
CA VAL A 12 -1.29 32.72 -24.82
C VAL A 12 -0.04 33.42 -25.34
N PRO A 13 -0.05 33.95 -26.58
CA PRO A 13 1.04 34.79 -27.07
C PRO A 13 1.27 36.01 -26.18
N VAL A 14 2.52 36.43 -26.04
CA VAL A 14 2.83 37.69 -25.35
C VAL A 14 2.41 38.87 -26.24
N GLU A 15 1.61 39.78 -25.68
CA GLU A 15 1.22 41.05 -26.29
C GLU A 15 2.23 42.13 -25.90
N ASP A 16 2.67 42.93 -26.88
CA ASP A 16 3.59 44.06 -26.70
C ASP A 16 4.94 43.75 -26.01
N GLY A 17 5.28 42.47 -25.84
CA GLY A 17 6.51 42.03 -25.15
C GLY A 17 6.49 42.19 -23.62
N ASP A 18 5.35 42.50 -23.02
CA ASP A 18 5.24 42.80 -21.58
C ASP A 18 4.35 41.79 -20.84
N THR A 19 4.97 40.72 -20.34
CA THR A 19 4.30 39.70 -19.53
C THR A 19 3.78 40.23 -18.19
N HIS A 20 4.42 41.27 -17.63
CA HIS A 20 3.99 41.84 -16.35
C HIS A 20 2.69 42.62 -16.51
N ARG A 21 2.58 43.39 -17.59
CA ARG A 21 1.34 44.08 -17.94
C ARG A 21 0.21 43.08 -18.19
N GLN A 22 0.44 42.04 -18.98
CA GLN A 22 -0.56 41.00 -19.22
C GLN A 22 -1.01 40.32 -17.93
N TYR A 23 -0.08 39.99 -17.02
CA TYR A 23 -0.42 39.45 -15.71
C TYR A 23 -1.24 40.43 -14.87
N SER A 24 -0.88 41.72 -14.84
CA SER A 24 -1.60 42.76 -14.09
C SER A 24 -3.01 42.99 -14.64
N GLU A 25 -3.17 43.02 -15.97
CA GLU A 25 -4.47 43.17 -16.61
C GLU A 25 -5.37 41.96 -16.35
N LEU A 26 -4.83 40.73 -16.47
CA LEU A 26 -5.53 39.50 -16.12
C LEU A 26 -5.96 39.51 -14.65
N SER A 27 -5.03 39.84 -13.75
CA SER A 27 -5.28 39.93 -12.31
C SER A 27 -6.41 40.90 -12.00
N THR A 28 -6.38 42.09 -12.61
CA THR A 28 -7.40 43.12 -12.42
C THR A 28 -8.77 42.62 -12.88
N ARG A 29 -8.85 41.91 -14.01
CA ARG A 29 -10.11 41.39 -14.54
C ARG A 29 -10.67 40.24 -13.71
N LEU A 30 -9.82 39.31 -13.27
CA LEU A 30 -10.23 38.19 -12.42
C LEU A 30 -10.67 38.66 -11.02
N LEU A 31 -9.96 39.63 -10.43
CA LEU A 31 -10.33 40.21 -9.13
C LEU A 31 -11.56 41.12 -9.19
N ALA A 32 -11.85 41.72 -10.35
CA ALA A 32 -13.06 42.52 -10.55
C ALA A 32 -14.33 41.65 -10.62
N ASP A 33 -14.19 40.38 -11.02
CA ASP A 33 -15.28 39.42 -10.97
C ASP A 33 -15.42 38.85 -9.55
N ARG A 34 -16.39 39.38 -8.78
CA ARG A 34 -16.64 38.99 -7.38
C ARG A 34 -17.05 37.51 -7.21
N ASN A 35 -17.33 36.79 -8.30
CA ASN A 35 -17.64 35.37 -8.29
C ASN A 35 -16.43 34.47 -8.59
N SER A 36 -15.27 35.03 -8.96
CA SER A 36 -14.06 34.27 -9.29
C SER A 36 -13.10 34.24 -8.10
N ALA A 37 -13.34 33.32 -7.15
CA ALA A 37 -12.41 33.01 -6.07
C ALA A 37 -11.28 32.05 -6.51
N SER A 38 -10.93 32.04 -7.80
CA SER A 38 -9.88 31.17 -8.33
C SER A 38 -8.52 31.77 -8.04
N ASP A 39 -7.75 31.11 -7.17
CA ASP A 39 -6.34 31.43 -7.00
C ASP A 39 -5.60 31.17 -8.32
N PHE A 40 -4.73 32.10 -8.72
CA PHE A 40 -3.94 31.97 -9.93
C PHE A 40 -2.49 32.41 -9.72
N GLY A 41 -1.58 31.76 -10.43
CA GLY A 41 -0.14 32.00 -10.36
C GLY A 41 0.46 32.16 -11.75
N GLN A 42 1.50 32.99 -11.88
CA GLN A 42 2.19 33.13 -13.16
C GLN A 42 2.99 31.87 -13.48
N LEU A 43 2.81 31.32 -14.68
CA LEU A 43 3.58 30.18 -15.16
C LEU A 43 4.68 30.67 -16.10
N HIS A 44 5.93 30.45 -15.70
CA HIS A 44 7.09 30.80 -16.53
C HIS A 44 7.51 29.60 -17.39
N PHE A 45 7.44 29.76 -18.71
CA PHE A 45 8.01 28.79 -19.64
C PHE A 45 9.54 28.85 -19.57
N PRO A 46 10.23 27.70 -19.43
CA PRO A 46 11.69 27.67 -19.56
C PRO A 46 12.08 27.92 -21.01
N PRO A 47 13.34 28.33 -21.27
CA PRO A 47 13.86 28.49 -22.63
C PRO A 47 14.13 27.13 -23.29
N LEU A 48 13.08 26.35 -23.52
CA LEU A 48 13.10 25.03 -24.12
C LEU A 48 13.36 25.11 -25.63
N LYS A 49 14.10 24.15 -26.16
CA LYS A 49 14.37 24.05 -27.60
C LYS A 49 13.21 23.36 -28.30
N ALA A 50 12.43 24.12 -29.07
CA ALA A 50 11.26 23.60 -29.80
C ALA A 50 11.58 22.46 -30.78
N GLY A 51 12.77 22.43 -31.39
CA GLY A 51 13.12 21.40 -32.37
C GLY A 51 12.46 21.63 -33.73
N THR A 52 12.17 20.54 -34.45
CA THR A 52 11.51 20.60 -35.78
C THR A 52 10.00 20.43 -35.63
N LEU A 53 9.22 20.93 -36.60
CA LEU A 53 7.76 20.73 -36.64
C LEU A 53 7.38 19.25 -36.57
N GLU A 54 8.09 18.40 -37.32
CA GLU A 54 7.90 16.95 -37.29
C GLU A 54 8.07 16.37 -35.87
N SER A 55 9.13 16.78 -35.15
CA SER A 55 9.35 16.34 -33.77
C SER A 55 8.26 16.83 -32.83
N LEU A 56 7.75 18.06 -33.01
CA LEU A 56 6.67 18.61 -32.18
C LEU A 56 5.34 17.87 -32.40
N ILE A 57 5.02 17.50 -33.64
CA ILE A 57 3.83 16.71 -33.96
C ILE A 57 3.93 15.33 -33.30
N ALA A 58 5.06 14.65 -33.45
CA ALA A 58 5.29 13.35 -32.80
C ALA A 58 5.16 13.45 -31.26
N LEU A 59 5.75 14.48 -30.65
CA LEU A 59 5.63 14.72 -29.22
C LEU A 59 4.19 15.01 -28.79
N SER A 60 3.42 15.75 -29.60
CA SER A 60 2.00 16.04 -29.33
C SER A 60 1.15 14.76 -29.23
N ASP A 61 1.50 13.73 -30.01
CA ASP A 61 0.81 12.43 -30.00
C ASP A 61 1.23 11.54 -28.82
N ASP A 62 2.49 11.65 -28.38
CA ASP A 62 3.06 10.79 -27.32
C ASP A 62 2.90 11.35 -25.90
N LEU A 63 2.93 12.67 -25.73
CA LEU A 63 2.75 13.34 -24.43
C LEU A 63 1.47 12.90 -23.68
N PRO A 64 0.30 12.72 -24.33
CA PRO A 64 -0.90 12.20 -23.66
C PRO A 64 -0.71 10.80 -23.06
N LYS A 65 0.12 9.93 -23.66
CA LYS A 65 0.38 8.57 -23.14
C LYS A 65 1.23 8.64 -21.87
N HIS A 66 2.28 9.48 -21.87
CA HIS A 66 3.09 9.73 -20.68
C HIS A 66 2.26 10.34 -19.56
N ASP A 67 1.40 11.31 -19.88
CA ASP A 67 0.50 11.98 -18.94
C ASP A 67 -0.43 10.98 -18.23
N SER A 68 -1.09 10.11 -19.00
CA SER A 68 -1.93 9.04 -18.45
C SER A 68 -1.13 8.09 -17.54
N THR A 69 0.06 7.68 -17.98
CA THR A 69 0.92 6.78 -17.21
C THR A 69 1.34 7.41 -15.88
N PHE A 70 1.81 8.67 -15.90
CA PHE A 70 2.29 9.36 -14.70
C PHE A 70 1.15 9.61 -13.71
N THR A 71 -0.01 10.03 -14.23
CA THR A 71 -1.22 10.20 -13.42
C THR A 71 -1.64 8.89 -12.75
N GLN A 72 -1.53 7.76 -13.44
CA GLN A 72 -1.84 6.45 -12.87
C GLN A 72 -0.85 6.07 -11.75
N VAL A 73 0.45 6.34 -11.93
CA VAL A 73 1.46 6.08 -10.90
C VAL A 73 1.19 6.92 -9.65
N ILE A 74 0.93 8.22 -9.80
CA ILE A 74 0.59 9.11 -8.68
C ILE A 74 -0.67 8.62 -7.97
N SER A 75 -1.71 8.23 -8.72
CA SER A 75 -2.96 7.72 -8.16
C SER A 75 -2.73 6.47 -7.30
N LYS A 76 -1.91 5.52 -7.78
CA LYS A 76 -1.54 4.32 -7.01
C LYS A 76 -0.78 4.64 -5.73
N ILE A 77 0.11 5.66 -5.76
CA ILE A 77 0.83 6.11 -4.56
C ILE A 77 -0.14 6.71 -3.55
N VAL A 78 -1.08 7.56 -4.00
CA VAL A 78 -2.11 8.15 -3.14
C VAL A 78 -3.01 7.07 -2.55
N ASP A 79 -3.43 6.07 -3.33
CA ASP A 79 -4.24 4.96 -2.84
C ASP A 79 -3.48 4.11 -1.82
N THR A 80 -2.16 3.94 -2.01
CA THR A 80 -1.29 3.27 -1.04
C THR A 80 -1.24 4.05 0.27
N LEU A 81 -1.00 5.37 0.23
CA LEU A 81 -1.04 6.23 1.41
C LEU A 81 -2.39 6.16 2.12
N ARG A 82 -3.49 6.26 1.37
CA ARG A 82 -4.85 6.17 1.91
C ARG A 82 -5.09 4.86 2.66
N ASN A 83 -4.64 3.74 2.10
CA ASN A 83 -4.77 2.43 2.73
C ASN A 83 -3.90 2.30 3.99
N LEU A 84 -2.69 2.85 4.01
CA LEU A 84 -1.81 2.82 5.18
C LEU A 84 -2.34 3.67 6.34
N LEU A 85 -3.07 4.74 6.00
CA LEU A 85 -3.67 5.70 6.94
C LEU A 85 -5.13 5.38 7.26
N ASN A 86 -5.59 4.16 6.96
CA ASN A 86 -6.94 3.69 7.27
C ASN A 86 -8.08 4.58 6.71
N ASN A 87 -7.86 5.20 5.54
CA ASN A 87 -8.78 6.15 4.91
C ASN A 87 -9.04 7.44 5.72
N ASP A 88 -8.14 7.82 6.63
CA ASP A 88 -8.18 9.12 7.29
C ASP A 88 -7.74 10.23 6.32
N GLU A 89 -8.69 11.09 5.93
CA GLU A 89 -8.45 12.20 5.00
C GLU A 89 -7.54 13.28 5.57
N GLN A 90 -7.63 13.57 6.87
CA GLN A 90 -6.79 14.56 7.52
C GLN A 90 -5.35 14.10 7.58
N ALA A 91 -5.12 12.85 7.99
CA ALA A 91 -3.79 12.26 7.94
C ALA A 91 -3.26 12.21 6.51
N LEU A 92 -4.08 11.83 5.52
CA LEU A 92 -3.67 11.77 4.12
C LEU A 92 -3.16 13.13 3.61
N SER A 93 -3.86 14.22 3.93
CA SER A 93 -3.44 15.58 3.52
C SER A 93 -2.05 15.97 4.04
N GLN A 94 -1.60 15.44 5.18
CA GLN A 94 -0.27 15.70 5.74
C GLN A 94 0.84 14.92 5.02
N HIS A 95 0.48 13.91 4.23
CA HIS A 95 1.41 13.06 3.48
C HIS A 95 1.41 13.35 1.97
N VAL A 96 0.34 13.94 1.44
CA VAL A 96 0.21 14.33 0.03
C VAL A 96 0.74 15.76 -0.15
N LEU A 97 2.07 15.90 -0.05
CA LEU A 97 2.79 17.18 -0.13
C LEU A 97 3.90 17.11 -1.18
N VAL A 98 4.23 18.26 -1.78
CA VAL A 98 5.33 18.39 -2.75
C VAL A 98 6.39 19.30 -2.17
N ASN A 99 7.60 18.79 -1.98
CA ASN A 99 8.69 19.49 -1.29
C ASN A 99 8.23 20.08 0.06
N GLU A 100 7.45 19.31 0.83
CA GLU A 100 6.84 19.70 2.11
C GLU A 100 5.82 20.85 2.03
N LYS A 101 5.39 21.24 0.83
CA LYS A 101 4.35 22.25 0.58
C LYS A 101 3.04 21.61 0.14
N ALA A 102 1.93 22.32 0.39
CA ALA A 102 0.63 21.94 -0.16
C ALA A 102 0.65 22.04 -1.69
N LEU A 103 -0.20 21.26 -2.37
CA LEU A 103 -0.26 21.25 -3.83
C LEU A 103 -0.60 22.62 -4.42
N ASP A 104 -1.51 23.36 -3.80
CA ASP A 104 -1.88 24.71 -4.21
C ASP A 104 -0.67 25.65 -4.18
N GLU A 105 0.06 25.68 -3.07
CA GLU A 105 1.26 26.52 -2.93
C GLU A 105 2.32 26.14 -3.97
N TYR A 106 2.53 24.85 -4.20
CA TYR A 106 3.49 24.37 -5.20
C TYR A 106 3.08 24.72 -6.64
N MET A 107 1.80 24.62 -6.99
CA MET A 107 1.31 24.87 -8.36
C MET A 107 1.22 26.37 -8.69
N LEU A 108 0.88 27.20 -7.69
CA LEU A 108 0.78 28.65 -7.86
C LEU A 108 2.15 29.35 -7.88
N ASP A 109 3.15 28.78 -7.20
CA ASP A 109 4.57 29.24 -7.20
C ASP A 109 5.47 28.27 -7.99
N TRP A 110 4.91 27.62 -9.02
CA TRP A 110 5.63 26.59 -9.75
C TRP A 110 6.80 27.17 -10.54
N ALA A 111 7.96 26.50 -10.49
CA ALA A 111 9.14 26.86 -11.27
C ALA A 111 9.84 25.63 -11.86
N TRP A 112 10.44 25.81 -13.03
CA TRP A 112 11.18 24.74 -13.71
C TRP A 112 12.45 24.35 -12.95
N ASN A 113 12.60 23.04 -12.69
CA ASN A 113 13.79 22.49 -12.04
C ASN A 113 14.93 22.29 -13.05
N THR A 114 15.71 23.35 -13.28
CA THR A 114 16.85 23.34 -14.22
C THR A 114 17.98 22.38 -13.84
N ARG A 115 18.09 22.01 -12.56
CA ARG A 115 19.09 21.05 -12.08
C ARG A 115 18.70 19.61 -12.43
N ARG A 116 17.40 19.29 -12.37
CA ARG A 116 16.86 17.96 -12.68
C ARG A 116 16.64 17.77 -14.19
N TYR A 117 16.07 18.78 -14.84
CA TYR A 117 15.73 18.75 -16.27
C TYR A 117 16.40 19.90 -17.01
N ARG A 118 17.47 19.56 -17.73
CA ARG A 118 18.34 20.52 -18.41
C ARG A 118 17.68 21.08 -19.68
N VAL A 119 17.48 22.39 -19.72
CA VAL A 119 16.84 23.12 -20.85
C VAL A 119 17.66 23.11 -22.14
N ASP A 120 18.96 22.79 -22.06
CA ASP A 120 19.83 22.69 -23.24
C ASP A 120 19.65 21.37 -24.03
N ARG A 121 18.95 20.39 -23.47
CA ARG A 121 18.59 19.12 -24.10
C ARG A 121 17.38 19.28 -25.02
N SER A 122 17.19 18.31 -25.92
CA SER A 122 15.97 18.27 -26.72
C SER A 122 14.75 17.91 -25.86
N LEU A 123 13.55 18.30 -26.30
CA LEU A 123 12.31 17.95 -25.59
C LEU A 123 12.15 16.43 -25.42
N ALA A 124 12.47 15.64 -26.45
CA ALA A 124 12.42 14.18 -26.39
C ALA A 124 13.36 13.60 -25.31
N GLU A 125 14.61 14.07 -25.23
CA GLU A 125 15.56 13.63 -24.20
C GLU A 125 15.09 13.98 -22.79
N ILE A 126 14.46 15.15 -22.60
CA ILE A 126 13.89 15.57 -21.31
C ILE A 126 12.73 14.65 -20.93
N ILE A 127 11.79 14.40 -21.85
CA ILE A 127 10.63 13.52 -21.62
C ILE A 127 11.09 12.10 -21.29
N ASP A 128 12.07 11.56 -22.02
CA ASP A 128 12.64 10.23 -21.74
C ASP A 128 13.32 10.15 -20.37
N ALA A 129 13.95 11.23 -19.92
CA ALA A 129 14.52 11.31 -18.58
C ALA A 129 13.41 11.28 -17.51
N ILE A 130 12.36 12.09 -17.68
CA ILE A 130 11.21 12.12 -16.76
C ILE A 130 10.50 10.75 -16.74
N ALA A 131 10.30 10.12 -17.91
CA ALA A 131 9.63 8.83 -18.03
C ALA A 131 10.39 7.70 -17.33
N ARG A 132 11.72 7.67 -17.46
CA ARG A 132 12.58 6.72 -16.72
C ARG A 132 12.50 6.91 -15.21
N GLU A 133 12.47 8.17 -14.76
CA GLU A 133 12.31 8.51 -13.35
C GLU A 133 10.98 7.98 -12.79
N VAL A 134 9.85 8.29 -13.45
CA VAL A 134 8.52 7.83 -13.01
C VAL A 134 8.41 6.31 -13.05
N THR A 135 9.01 5.66 -14.05
CA THR A 135 9.07 4.19 -14.13
C THR A 135 9.86 3.58 -12.96
N SER A 136 10.98 4.22 -12.59
CA SER A 136 11.77 3.80 -11.43
C SER A 136 10.96 3.95 -10.13
N ILE A 137 10.24 5.07 -9.97
CA ILE A 137 9.35 5.31 -8.82
C ILE A 137 8.28 4.21 -8.72
N ASP A 138 7.58 3.90 -9.82
CA ASP A 138 6.53 2.88 -9.85
C ASP A 138 7.06 1.49 -9.47
N ASN A 139 8.24 1.11 -9.99
CA ASN A 139 8.87 -0.17 -9.68
C ASN A 139 9.25 -0.30 -8.20
N VAL A 140 9.87 0.74 -7.62
CA VAL A 140 10.24 0.76 -6.21
C VAL A 140 9.00 0.71 -5.31
N MET A 141 7.94 1.45 -5.66
CA MET A 141 6.66 1.43 -4.96
C MET A 141 6.02 0.05 -4.95
N LYS A 142 5.95 -0.61 -6.12
CA LYS A 142 5.40 -1.97 -6.24
C LYS A 142 6.16 -2.97 -5.38
N GLN A 143 7.50 -2.92 -5.41
CA GLN A 143 8.33 -3.83 -4.63
C GLN A 143 8.09 -3.67 -3.13
N LYS A 144 8.10 -2.43 -2.62
CA LYS A 144 7.95 -2.16 -1.19
C LYS A 144 6.53 -2.43 -0.69
N LEU A 145 5.51 -2.10 -1.49
CA LEU A 145 4.12 -2.46 -1.20
C LEU A 145 3.93 -3.98 -1.12
N ASN A 146 4.54 -4.74 -2.03
CA ASN A 146 4.48 -6.19 -2.01
C ASN A 146 5.10 -6.78 -0.72
N ASN A 147 6.29 -6.30 -0.33
CA ASN A 147 6.95 -6.76 0.90
C ASN A 147 6.10 -6.50 2.15
N TYR A 148 5.51 -5.31 2.24
CA TYR A 148 4.59 -4.98 3.34
C TYR A 148 3.35 -5.89 3.33
N ASN A 149 2.72 -6.12 2.17
CA ASN A 149 1.53 -6.98 2.08
C ASN A 149 1.81 -8.43 2.49
N VAL A 150 3.01 -8.95 2.17
CA VAL A 150 3.44 -10.29 2.62
C VAL A 150 3.56 -10.33 4.14
N ALA A 151 4.27 -9.38 4.75
CA ALA A 151 4.44 -9.32 6.21
C ALA A 151 3.10 -9.14 6.94
N LYS A 152 2.24 -8.25 6.43
CA LYS A 152 0.88 -8.06 6.93
C LYS A 152 0.04 -9.32 6.84
N GLY A 153 0.12 -10.06 5.73
CA GLY A 153 -0.56 -11.33 5.55
C GLY A 153 -0.10 -12.39 6.55
N GLN A 154 1.21 -12.48 6.80
CA GLN A 154 1.79 -13.37 7.81
C GLN A 154 1.30 -13.02 9.23
N LEU A 155 1.34 -11.74 9.60
CA LEU A 155 0.85 -11.28 10.90
C LEU A 155 -0.65 -11.60 11.10
N GLN A 156 -1.49 -11.34 10.09
CA GLN A 156 -2.91 -11.68 10.15
C GLN A 156 -3.16 -13.18 10.28
N GLN A 157 -2.34 -14.01 9.64
CA GLN A 157 -2.43 -15.46 9.78
C GLN A 157 -2.11 -15.91 11.20
N LEU A 158 -1.05 -15.37 11.81
CA LEU A 158 -0.67 -15.68 13.20
C LEU A 158 -1.73 -15.20 14.20
N GLN A 159 -2.27 -14.00 14.02
CA GLN A 159 -3.35 -13.47 14.86
C GLN A 159 -4.62 -14.34 14.78
N ARG A 160 -5.00 -14.80 13.58
CA ARG A 160 -6.14 -15.73 13.41
C ARG A 160 -5.92 -17.06 14.11
N ARG A 161 -4.68 -17.57 14.13
CA ARG A 161 -4.34 -18.79 14.89
C ARG A 161 -4.54 -18.61 16.39
N GLN A 162 -4.42 -17.41 16.95
CA GLN A 162 -4.70 -17.18 18.37
C GLN A 162 -6.20 -16.99 18.68
N ALA A 163 -6.96 -16.34 17.79
CA ALA A 163 -8.34 -15.92 18.07
C ALA A 163 -9.45 -16.93 17.74
N GLY A 164 -9.12 -18.11 17.18
CA GLY A 164 -10.12 -19.13 16.80
C GLY A 164 -10.83 -19.83 17.97
N ASN A 165 -11.78 -20.71 17.65
CA ASN A 165 -12.37 -21.66 18.61
C ASN A 165 -11.43 -22.87 18.84
N LEU A 166 -11.70 -23.73 19.84
CA LEU A 166 -10.86 -24.87 20.22
C LEU A 166 -10.67 -25.93 19.12
N SER A 167 -11.42 -25.87 18.01
CA SER A 167 -11.19 -26.72 16.83
C SER A 167 -10.16 -26.15 15.84
N SER A 168 -9.84 -24.85 15.93
CA SER A 168 -8.93 -24.15 15.00
C SER A 168 -7.80 -23.33 15.64
N ARG A 169 -7.97 -22.79 16.87
CA ARG A 169 -6.94 -21.97 17.55
C ARG A 169 -5.71 -22.76 17.96
N SER A 170 -4.59 -22.08 18.17
CA SER A 170 -3.43 -22.65 18.87
C SER A 170 -3.85 -23.17 20.24
N LEU A 171 -3.30 -24.33 20.61
CA LEU A 171 -3.53 -24.96 21.90
C LEU A 171 -2.38 -24.73 22.87
N ALA A 172 -1.33 -24.00 22.45
CA ALA A 172 -0.13 -23.77 23.26
C ALA A 172 -0.45 -23.16 24.63
N ASP A 173 -1.39 -22.21 24.69
CA ASP A 173 -1.84 -21.56 25.93
C ASP A 173 -3.03 -22.27 26.61
N VAL A 174 -3.46 -23.42 26.08
CA VAL A 174 -4.64 -24.17 26.54
C VAL A 174 -4.25 -25.44 27.27
N VAL A 175 -3.24 -26.15 26.75
CA VAL A 175 -2.78 -27.44 27.29
C VAL A 175 -1.55 -27.25 28.15
N HIS A 176 -1.29 -28.22 29.03
CA HIS A 176 -0.14 -28.22 29.94
C HIS A 176 0.63 -29.54 29.81
N LYS A 177 1.87 -29.57 30.30
CA LYS A 177 2.73 -30.77 30.26
C LYS A 177 2.04 -32.00 30.86
N GLU A 178 1.26 -31.80 31.92
CA GLU A 178 0.53 -32.86 32.63
C GLU A 178 -0.66 -33.43 31.85
N ASP A 179 -1.08 -32.77 30.76
CA ASP A 179 -2.12 -33.29 29.87
C ASP A 179 -1.61 -34.42 28.97
N PHE A 180 -0.29 -34.60 28.87
CA PHE A 180 0.36 -35.56 27.97
C PHE A 180 1.04 -36.68 28.76
N VAL A 181 1.08 -37.87 28.16
CA VAL A 181 2.02 -38.92 28.57
C VAL A 181 3.45 -38.47 28.28
N ASP A 182 4.41 -39.04 29.00
CA ASP A 182 5.82 -38.74 28.81
C ASP A 182 6.20 -38.79 27.32
N THR A 183 6.78 -37.70 26.83
CA THR A 183 7.22 -37.54 25.44
C THR A 183 8.24 -38.61 25.02
N SER A 184 8.95 -39.21 25.98
CA SER A 184 9.89 -40.31 25.75
C SER A 184 9.23 -41.68 25.61
N SER A 185 7.91 -41.79 25.79
CA SER A 185 7.18 -43.06 25.69
C SER A 185 7.32 -43.68 24.30
N GLU A 186 7.82 -44.92 24.25
CA GLU A 186 8.01 -45.65 22.99
C GLU A 186 6.68 -46.07 22.35
N TYR A 187 5.65 -46.33 23.17
CA TYR A 187 4.43 -47.01 22.72
C TYR A 187 3.16 -46.17 22.85
N LEU A 188 3.12 -45.22 23.77
CA LEU A 188 1.94 -44.40 24.05
C LEU A 188 2.11 -42.98 23.54
N GLU A 189 1.02 -42.38 23.12
CA GLU A 189 0.94 -40.97 22.76
C GLU A 189 -0.41 -40.39 23.21
N THR A 190 -0.40 -39.12 23.58
CA THR A 190 -1.63 -38.39 23.91
C THR A 190 -2.10 -37.64 22.66
N ILE A 191 -3.37 -37.83 22.33
CA ILE A 191 -4.06 -37.13 21.25
C ILE A 191 -5.02 -36.12 21.86
N LEU A 192 -5.10 -34.94 21.26
CA LEU A 192 -6.10 -33.92 21.61
C LEU A 192 -7.26 -33.98 20.62
N VAL A 193 -8.49 -33.87 21.13
CA VAL A 193 -9.70 -33.95 20.30
C VAL A 193 -10.65 -32.82 20.67
N ALA A 194 -11.06 -32.04 19.67
CA ALA A 194 -12.06 -31.00 19.83
C ALA A 194 -13.45 -31.60 19.56
N ILE A 195 -14.26 -31.72 20.60
CA ILE A 195 -15.59 -32.35 20.53
C ILE A 195 -16.67 -31.27 20.57
N PRO A 196 -17.57 -31.20 19.57
CA PRO A 196 -18.74 -30.33 19.63
C PRO A 196 -19.52 -30.52 20.94
N GLN A 197 -19.99 -29.43 21.56
CA GLN A 197 -20.65 -29.47 22.88
C GLN A 197 -21.83 -30.48 22.93
N ASN A 198 -22.57 -30.61 21.83
CA ASN A 198 -23.68 -31.57 21.71
C ASN A 198 -23.24 -33.06 21.68
N LEU A 199 -21.96 -33.34 21.40
CA LEU A 199 -21.40 -34.71 21.31
C LEU A 199 -20.59 -35.12 22.55
N VAL A 200 -20.43 -34.24 23.54
CA VAL A 200 -19.59 -34.51 24.73
C VAL A 200 -20.04 -35.76 25.50
N LYS A 201 -21.34 -35.96 25.68
CA LYS A 201 -21.87 -37.16 26.37
C LYS A 201 -21.59 -38.45 25.60
N GLU A 202 -21.67 -38.37 24.27
CA GLU A 202 -21.36 -39.50 23.40
C GLU A 202 -19.87 -39.85 23.48
N TRP A 203 -19.00 -38.84 23.41
CA TRP A 203 -17.55 -39.02 23.56
C TRP A 203 -17.20 -39.78 24.84
N GLN A 204 -17.67 -39.30 25.99
CA GLN A 204 -17.36 -39.90 27.30
C GLN A 204 -17.79 -41.38 27.40
N THR A 205 -18.85 -41.78 26.69
CA THR A 205 -19.37 -43.15 26.74
C THR A 205 -18.69 -44.07 25.72
N LYS A 206 -18.22 -43.52 24.58
CA LYS A 206 -17.81 -44.30 23.42
C LYS A 206 -16.31 -44.27 23.12
N TYR A 207 -15.56 -43.29 23.62
CA TYR A 207 -14.18 -43.07 23.16
C TYR A 207 -13.26 -44.29 23.35
N GLU A 208 -13.45 -45.05 24.43
CA GLU A 208 -12.66 -46.25 24.75
C GLU A 208 -12.84 -47.39 23.74
N ARG A 209 -13.92 -47.35 22.95
CA ARG A 209 -14.30 -48.39 21.99
C ARG A 209 -14.16 -47.96 20.53
N LEU A 210 -13.56 -46.80 20.27
CA LEU A 210 -13.42 -46.27 18.92
C LEU A 210 -12.44 -47.07 18.07
N THR A 211 -11.32 -47.48 18.69
CA THR A 211 -10.32 -48.36 18.10
C THR A 211 -9.80 -49.32 19.17
N SER A 212 -9.10 -50.36 18.74
CA SER A 212 -8.34 -51.20 19.67
C SER A 212 -7.20 -50.39 20.31
N MET A 213 -6.72 -50.80 21.50
CA MET A 213 -5.55 -50.17 22.14
C MET A 213 -5.72 -48.68 22.52
N VAL A 214 -6.94 -48.26 22.87
CA VAL A 214 -7.19 -47.00 23.60
C VAL A 214 -7.03 -47.27 25.10
N VAL A 215 -6.33 -46.39 25.83
CA VAL A 215 -6.15 -46.56 27.28
C VAL A 215 -7.45 -46.18 28.01
N PRO A 216 -8.10 -47.10 28.75
CA PRO A 216 -9.34 -46.81 29.46
C PRO A 216 -9.14 -45.73 30.52
N ARG A 217 -10.17 -44.91 30.75
CA ARG A 217 -10.19 -43.79 31.70
C ARG A 217 -9.08 -42.73 31.49
N SER A 218 -8.43 -42.73 30.33
CA SER A 218 -7.38 -41.75 29.99
C SER A 218 -7.91 -40.40 29.47
N SER A 219 -9.20 -40.28 29.14
CA SER A 219 -9.73 -39.04 28.57
C SER A 219 -10.23 -38.07 29.64
N ARG A 220 -9.67 -36.86 29.65
CA ARG A 220 -10.02 -35.75 30.53
C ARG A 220 -10.37 -34.52 29.69
N LYS A 221 -11.39 -33.78 30.13
CA LYS A 221 -11.70 -32.46 29.56
C LYS A 221 -10.64 -31.45 30.02
N ILE A 222 -9.96 -30.81 29.08
CA ILE A 222 -8.92 -29.80 29.33
C ILE A 222 -9.53 -28.40 29.35
N ALA A 223 -10.27 -28.06 28.30
CA ALA A 223 -10.85 -26.74 28.11
C ALA A 223 -12.23 -26.83 27.43
N GLN A 224 -12.98 -25.73 27.46
CA GLN A 224 -14.23 -25.61 26.71
C GLN A 224 -14.46 -24.17 26.25
N ASP A 225 -15.09 -24.00 25.10
CA ASP A 225 -15.65 -22.76 24.60
C ASP A 225 -17.16 -22.94 24.30
N SER A 226 -17.78 -21.96 23.62
CA SER A 226 -19.21 -22.01 23.30
C SER A 226 -19.62 -23.14 22.36
N GLU A 227 -18.69 -23.66 21.55
CA GLU A 227 -18.97 -24.62 20.46
C GLU A 227 -18.34 -25.99 20.70
N PHE A 228 -17.17 -26.03 21.33
CA PHE A 228 -16.33 -27.22 21.50
C PHE A 228 -15.84 -27.39 22.94
N ALA A 229 -15.59 -28.65 23.31
CA ALA A 229 -14.82 -29.04 24.47
C ALA A 229 -13.58 -29.81 24.01
N LEU A 230 -12.40 -29.43 24.53
CA LEU A 230 -11.13 -30.07 24.22
C LEU A 230 -10.89 -31.20 25.23
N PHE A 231 -10.62 -32.39 24.73
CA PHE A 231 -10.25 -33.56 25.52
C PHE A 231 -8.85 -34.05 25.15
N ASN A 232 -8.11 -34.60 26.11
CA ASN A 232 -7.02 -35.51 25.80
C ASN A 232 -7.54 -36.96 25.74
N VAL A 233 -6.76 -37.84 25.12
CA VAL A 233 -6.92 -39.29 25.16
C VAL A 233 -5.57 -39.95 24.93
N THR A 234 -5.25 -40.98 25.71
CA THR A 234 -4.01 -41.73 25.52
C THR A 234 -4.29 -42.98 24.68
N VAL A 235 -3.54 -43.15 23.59
CA VAL A 235 -3.64 -44.31 22.70
C VAL A 235 -2.27 -44.91 22.45
N PHE A 236 -2.24 -46.15 21.97
CA PHE A 236 -0.99 -46.70 21.43
C PHE A 236 -0.68 -46.06 20.08
N LYS A 237 0.59 -45.69 19.85
CA LYS A 237 1.04 -45.06 18.59
C LYS A 237 0.61 -45.83 17.34
N LYS A 238 0.57 -47.16 17.43
CA LYS A 238 0.14 -48.07 16.34
C LYS A 238 -1.28 -47.83 15.84
N VAL A 239 -2.19 -47.30 16.68
CA VAL A 239 -3.61 -47.07 16.32
C VAL A 239 -3.94 -45.59 16.13
N LYS A 240 -2.94 -44.70 16.15
CA LYS A 240 -3.14 -43.25 16.01
C LYS A 240 -3.88 -42.91 14.71
N GLU A 241 -3.43 -43.43 13.57
CA GLU A 241 -4.06 -43.16 12.27
C GLU A 241 -5.52 -43.64 12.24
N GLU A 242 -5.79 -44.87 12.70
CA GLU A 242 -7.14 -45.42 12.78
C GLU A 242 -8.05 -44.56 13.68
N PHE A 243 -7.52 -44.06 14.80
CA PHE A 243 -8.25 -43.22 15.74
C PHE A 243 -8.57 -41.83 15.14
N THR A 244 -7.61 -41.23 14.43
CA THR A 244 -7.77 -39.91 13.81
C THR A 244 -8.84 -39.85 12.73
N GLN A 245 -9.20 -40.99 12.11
CA GLN A 245 -10.27 -41.03 11.10
C GLN A 245 -11.69 -40.91 11.69
N LYS A 246 -11.85 -41.10 13.01
CA LYS A 246 -13.18 -41.13 13.66
C LYS A 246 -13.63 -39.76 14.18
N PHE A 247 -12.70 -38.87 14.51
CA PHE A 247 -12.99 -37.57 15.12
C PHE A 247 -12.00 -36.50 14.65
N GLN A 248 -12.38 -35.22 14.80
CA GLN A 248 -11.50 -34.10 14.53
C GLN A 248 -10.39 -34.01 15.58
N VAL A 249 -9.27 -34.64 15.28
CA VAL A 249 -8.06 -34.59 16.09
C VAL A 249 -7.34 -33.26 15.89
N ARG A 250 -6.89 -32.67 16.99
CA ARG A 250 -6.00 -31.50 17.00
C ARG A 250 -4.57 -31.99 17.07
N GLU A 251 -3.83 -31.88 15.97
CA GLU A 251 -2.41 -32.15 15.96
C GLU A 251 -1.68 -31.14 16.86
N PHE A 252 -1.00 -31.66 17.88
CA PHE A 252 -0.25 -30.86 18.82
C PHE A 252 0.85 -31.73 19.44
N VAL A 253 2.06 -31.18 19.51
CA VAL A 253 3.20 -31.81 20.18
C VAL A 253 3.64 -30.86 21.28
N TRP A 254 3.68 -31.34 22.52
CA TRP A 254 4.15 -30.54 23.64
C TRP A 254 5.65 -30.25 23.50
N ASP A 255 5.99 -28.99 23.72
CA ASP A 255 7.35 -28.47 23.80
C ASP A 255 7.31 -27.42 24.93
N ASP A 256 8.23 -27.52 25.89
CA ASP A 256 8.21 -26.68 27.10
C ASP A 256 8.31 -25.18 26.75
N ASP A 257 8.87 -24.84 25.58
CA ASP A 257 9.03 -23.46 25.10
C ASP A 257 7.95 -23.06 24.08
N ILE A 258 6.92 -23.88 23.81
CA ILE A 258 5.99 -23.64 22.69
C ILE A 258 5.21 -22.31 22.83
N VAL A 259 4.83 -21.95 24.05
CA VAL A 259 4.13 -20.69 24.35
C VAL A 259 5.04 -19.50 24.09
N GLU A 260 6.29 -19.59 24.55
CA GLU A 260 7.29 -18.55 24.35
C GLU A 260 7.63 -18.41 22.86
N LYS A 261 7.89 -19.51 22.15
CA LYS A 261 8.13 -19.53 20.69
C LYS A 261 6.98 -18.88 19.91
N GLN A 262 5.72 -19.16 20.25
CA GLN A 262 4.57 -18.55 19.58
C GLN A 262 4.40 -17.06 19.88
N ARG A 263 4.66 -16.66 21.13
CA ARG A 263 4.65 -15.25 21.52
C ARG A 263 5.74 -14.49 20.77
N ASP A 264 6.95 -15.04 20.75
CA ASP A 264 8.11 -14.44 20.11
C ASP A 264 7.91 -14.37 18.58
N GLU A 265 7.33 -15.40 17.95
CA GLU A 265 6.98 -15.38 16.52
C GLU A 265 5.96 -14.28 16.20
N LEU A 266 4.92 -14.11 17.02
CA LEU A 266 3.93 -13.04 16.85
C LEU A 266 4.56 -11.66 17.04
N GLU A 267 5.39 -11.48 18.06
CA GLU A 267 6.07 -10.22 18.34
C GLU A 267 7.04 -9.84 17.23
N GLN A 268 7.84 -10.80 16.73
CA GLN A 268 8.71 -10.61 15.58
C GLN A 268 7.92 -10.24 14.32
N ALA A 269 6.83 -10.94 14.02
CA ALA A 269 5.98 -10.62 12.87
C ALA A 269 5.34 -9.22 13.02
N SER A 270 4.91 -8.85 14.23
CA SER A 270 4.35 -7.52 14.49
C SER A 270 5.38 -6.41 14.37
N SER A 271 6.62 -6.63 14.83
CA SER A 271 7.71 -5.65 14.68
C SER A 271 8.08 -5.48 13.21
N ALA A 272 8.25 -6.59 12.48
CA ALA A 272 8.59 -6.57 11.06
C ALA A 272 7.52 -5.85 10.21
N GLU A 273 6.23 -6.10 10.48
CA GLU A 273 5.13 -5.42 9.79
C GLU A 273 5.16 -3.90 10.05
N LYS A 274 5.37 -3.49 11.31
CA LYS A 274 5.43 -2.08 11.71
C LYS A 274 6.63 -1.34 11.11
N GLU A 275 7.78 -1.99 11.05
CA GLU A 275 8.98 -1.46 10.39
C GLU A 275 8.74 -1.24 8.90
N LEU A 276 8.18 -2.23 8.21
CA LEU A 276 7.85 -2.14 6.79
C LEU A 276 6.76 -1.09 6.52
N TRP A 277 5.76 -0.98 7.40
CA TRP A 277 4.74 0.06 7.32
C TRP A 277 5.37 1.45 7.39
N THR A 278 6.28 1.67 8.35
CA THR A 278 6.96 2.96 8.55
C THR A 278 7.84 3.31 7.35
N GLU A 279 8.59 2.33 6.83
CA GLU A 279 9.41 2.50 5.63
C GLU A 279 8.54 2.86 4.42
N LEU A 280 7.45 2.13 4.21
CA LEU A 280 6.54 2.32 3.08
C LEU A 280 5.84 3.67 3.14
N LEU A 281 5.40 4.13 4.32
CA LEU A 281 4.77 5.44 4.50
C LEU A 281 5.73 6.57 4.11
N ARG A 282 6.96 6.54 4.64
CA ARG A 282 7.99 7.54 4.36
C ARG A 282 8.38 7.56 2.87
N LEU A 283 8.54 6.39 2.29
CA LEU A 283 8.87 6.24 0.87
C LEU A 283 7.74 6.74 -0.02
N SER A 284 6.49 6.39 0.29
CA SER A 284 5.31 6.82 -0.46
C SER A 284 5.18 8.34 -0.49
N ARG A 285 5.45 9.01 0.64
CA ARG A 285 5.49 10.48 0.71
C ARG A 285 6.55 11.09 -0.22
N THR A 286 7.76 10.55 -0.18
CA THR A 286 8.87 11.02 -1.03
C THR A 286 8.56 10.81 -2.52
N ASN A 287 8.12 9.59 -2.86
CA ASN A 287 7.79 9.21 -4.22
C ASN A 287 6.58 9.96 -4.78
N PHE A 288 5.60 10.29 -3.93
CA PHE A 288 4.50 11.17 -4.32
C PHE A 288 5.02 12.54 -4.74
N SER A 289 5.84 13.18 -3.90
CA SER A 289 6.43 14.49 -4.19
C SER A 289 7.23 14.49 -5.50
N GLU A 290 8.05 13.46 -5.73
CA GLU A 290 8.84 13.34 -6.95
C GLU A 290 7.98 13.07 -8.19
N ALA A 291 7.05 12.11 -8.11
CA ALA A 291 6.18 11.79 -9.24
C ALA A 291 5.27 12.96 -9.63
N TYR A 292 4.76 13.72 -8.65
CA TYR A 292 3.96 14.92 -8.91
C TYR A 292 4.79 16.02 -9.57
N GLN A 293 6.04 16.24 -9.12
CA GLN A 293 6.96 17.17 -9.79
C GLN A 293 7.22 16.75 -11.24
N ALA A 294 7.47 15.47 -11.50
CA ALA A 294 7.64 14.92 -12.84
C ALA A 294 6.40 15.16 -13.73
N LEU A 295 5.19 14.94 -13.21
CA LEU A 295 3.94 15.24 -13.92
C LEU A 295 3.80 16.73 -14.23
N ALA A 296 4.07 17.62 -13.27
CA ALA A 296 3.99 19.06 -13.49
C ALA A 296 4.95 19.52 -14.61
N HIS A 297 6.18 19.02 -14.62
CA HIS A 297 7.14 19.31 -15.70
C HIS A 297 6.65 18.78 -17.06
N LEU A 298 6.11 17.56 -17.12
CA LEU A 298 5.51 17.02 -18.34
C LEU A 298 4.36 17.90 -18.85
N LYS A 299 3.50 18.40 -17.95
CA LYS A 299 2.39 19.30 -18.31
C LYS A 299 2.89 20.64 -18.87
N VAL A 300 3.97 21.19 -18.32
CA VAL A 300 4.59 22.41 -18.84
C VAL A 300 5.24 22.18 -20.20
N ILE A 301 5.91 21.05 -20.41
CA ILE A 301 6.41 20.65 -21.74
C ILE A 301 5.25 20.55 -22.73
N ARG A 302 4.13 19.94 -22.33
CA ARG A 302 2.94 19.82 -23.18
C ARG A 302 2.35 21.18 -23.53
N ALA A 303 2.19 22.07 -22.55
CA ALA A 303 1.71 23.42 -22.78
C ALA A 303 2.64 24.20 -23.73
N PHE A 304 3.95 24.05 -23.57
CA PHE A 304 4.95 24.64 -24.47
C PHE A 304 4.82 24.09 -25.91
N THR A 305 4.83 22.76 -26.08
CA THR A 305 4.71 22.10 -27.40
C THR A 305 3.43 22.53 -28.12
N GLU A 306 2.30 22.53 -27.43
CA GLU A 306 1.01 22.99 -27.98
C GLU A 306 1.03 24.48 -28.34
N SER A 307 1.68 25.32 -27.52
CA SER A 307 1.83 26.75 -27.81
C SER A 307 2.65 26.99 -29.07
N VAL A 308 3.74 26.25 -29.26
CA VAL A 308 4.54 26.33 -30.50
C VAL A 308 3.75 25.87 -31.72
N LEU A 309 3.00 24.77 -31.60
CA LEU A 309 2.17 24.26 -32.69
C LEU A 309 1.02 25.21 -33.06
N ARG A 310 0.45 25.94 -32.09
CA ARG A 310 -0.69 26.84 -32.30
C ARG A 310 -0.30 28.26 -32.69
N PHE A 311 0.73 28.80 -32.05
CA PHE A 311 1.08 30.22 -32.15
C PHE A 311 2.37 30.46 -32.96
N GLY A 312 3.17 29.42 -33.20
CA GLY A 312 4.42 29.54 -33.96
C GLY A 312 5.54 30.21 -33.16
N LEU A 313 6.67 30.43 -33.83
CA LEU A 313 7.86 31.07 -33.26
C LEU A 313 7.87 32.59 -33.55
N PRO A 314 8.54 33.42 -32.73
CA PRO A 314 9.34 33.09 -31.54
C PRO A 314 8.49 32.55 -30.38
N ALA A 315 9.11 31.74 -29.51
CA ALA A 315 8.43 31.06 -28.40
C ALA A 315 8.19 31.98 -27.19
N ASP A 316 7.58 33.14 -27.45
CA ASP A 316 7.25 34.15 -26.45
C ASP A 316 5.79 33.98 -26.03
N TYR A 317 5.59 33.19 -24.98
CA TYR A 317 4.26 32.88 -24.44
C TYR A 317 4.11 33.32 -22.98
N PHE A 318 2.95 33.88 -22.67
CA PHE A 318 2.51 34.13 -21.32
C PHE A 318 1.74 32.92 -20.80
N GLY A 319 2.20 32.36 -19.68
CA GLY A 319 1.57 31.23 -19.01
C GLY A 319 0.90 31.64 -17.70
N VAL A 320 -0.21 31.00 -17.36
CA VAL A 320 -0.88 31.12 -16.06
C VAL A 320 -1.38 29.77 -15.58
N THR A 321 -1.22 29.50 -14.27
CA THR A 321 -1.87 28.40 -13.57
C THR A 321 -3.09 28.95 -12.85
N VAL A 322 -4.26 28.34 -13.04
CA VAL A 322 -5.52 28.73 -12.38
C VAL A 322 -6.08 27.52 -11.64
N LYS A 323 -6.52 27.69 -10.40
CA LYS A 323 -7.27 26.69 -9.64
C LYS A 323 -8.76 26.70 -10.03
#